data_AF-A0A9D9CI93-F1
#
_entry.id   AF-A0A9D9CI93-F1
#
_cell.length_a   1.000
_cell.length_b   1.000
_cell.length_c   1.000
_cell.angle_alpha   90.00
_cell.angle_beta   90.00
_cell.angle_gamma   90.00
#
_symmetry.space_group_name_H-M   'P 1'
#
loop_
_entity.id
_entity.type
_entity.pdbx_description
1 polymer ?
#
loop_
_entity_poly.entity_id
_entity_poly.type
_entity_poly.pdbx_seq_one_letter_code
_entity_poly.pdbx_strand_id
1 'polypeptide(L)'
;MKKSNYILAVAALLMASCENSTVEPQEVVSPDTISVEASVGSATRVTGTHFDEGDCFGLFAVEYTEDGRVAELQPSGNYLNNEAMTLTNGTWQGQRTLYWSEAPCDFYGIYPYRDLPSVENVLFEIATDQSTESADDALGGYEASDIMWAKSERVAREDGAVVLKFEHMMSRLVVNIERGPSYEGELPEEIVVSVYNTATTALVDWKRGSLEKYHNSPTKTIKMHRVDGDSFEAIVVPQFIERSTPLIEVTMEGIAYLLETDMSFRPGKQHTITVTLNTSPDQEKIEINIDGEIDNWE
;
A
#
# COMPACT_ATOMS: atom_id res chain seq x y z
N MET A 1 72.45 -56.23 -6.53
CA MET A 1 72.70 -54.78 -6.61
C MET A 1 71.50 -54.10 -7.23
N LYS A 2 71.03 -53.03 -6.57
CA LYS A 2 70.01 -52.05 -7.01
C LYS A 2 68.55 -52.54 -7.13
N LYS A 3 67.76 -51.86 -6.29
CA LYS A 3 66.30 -51.85 -6.07
C LYS A 3 65.54 -51.52 -7.35
N SER A 4 64.32 -52.05 -7.50
CA SER A 4 63.11 -51.20 -7.44
C SER A 4 61.84 -52.05 -7.35
N ASN A 5 60.97 -51.69 -6.39
CA ASN A 5 59.64 -52.25 -6.17
C ASN A 5 58.65 -51.64 -7.18
N TYR A 6 57.72 -52.44 -7.69
CA TYR A 6 56.43 -51.95 -8.18
C TYR A 6 55.32 -52.83 -7.61
N ILE A 7 54.54 -52.23 -6.70
CA ILE A 7 53.29 -52.75 -6.16
C ILE A 7 52.23 -52.53 -7.25
N LEU A 8 51.62 -53.61 -7.72
CA LEU A 8 50.51 -53.60 -8.67
C LEU A 8 49.20 -53.49 -7.87
N ALA A 9 48.63 -52.28 -7.80
CA ALA A 9 47.30 -52.06 -7.23
C ALA A 9 46.25 -52.12 -8.35
N VAL A 10 45.31 -53.04 -8.21
CA VAL A 10 44.19 -53.27 -9.11
C VAL A 10 43.18 -52.13 -8.95
N ALA A 11 42.90 -51.41 -10.04
CA ALA A 11 41.87 -50.38 -10.11
C ALA A 11 40.48 -51.03 -10.26
N ALA A 12 39.61 -50.82 -9.28
CA ALA A 12 38.18 -51.11 -9.38
C ALA A 12 37.43 -49.81 -9.73
N LEU A 13 36.67 -49.84 -10.83
CA LEU A 13 35.79 -48.76 -11.25
C LEU A 13 34.67 -48.54 -10.22
N LEU A 14 34.54 -47.31 -9.74
CA LEU A 14 33.30 -46.80 -9.13
C LEU A 14 32.68 -45.84 -10.14
N MET A 15 31.46 -46.15 -10.58
CA MET A 15 30.64 -45.26 -11.41
C MET A 15 30.14 -44.11 -10.51
N ALA A 16 30.61 -42.90 -10.76
CA ALA A 16 29.98 -41.69 -10.24
C ALA A 16 29.00 -41.20 -11.31
N SER A 17 27.71 -41.25 -10.96
CA SER A 17 26.61 -40.66 -11.72
C SER A 17 26.77 -39.13 -11.71
N CYS A 18 26.94 -38.52 -12.87
CA CYS A 18 26.76 -37.07 -13.02
C CYS A 18 25.24 -36.78 -12.97
N GLU A 19 24.73 -36.40 -11.80
CA GLU A 19 23.49 -35.63 -11.76
C GLU A 19 23.83 -34.20 -12.20
N ASN A 20 23.51 -33.92 -13.46
CA ASN A 20 23.57 -32.61 -14.05
C ASN A 20 22.41 -31.79 -13.47
N SER A 21 22.64 -31.09 -12.36
CA SER A 21 21.74 -30.04 -11.91
C SER A 21 21.80 -28.91 -12.93
N THR A 22 20.85 -28.88 -13.85
CA THR A 22 20.54 -27.69 -14.63
C THR A 22 20.06 -26.63 -13.66
N VAL A 23 20.99 -25.81 -13.18
CA VAL A 23 20.70 -24.49 -12.64
C VAL A 23 20.10 -23.71 -13.82
N GLU A 24 18.81 -23.44 -13.77
CA GLU A 24 18.21 -22.44 -14.65
C GLU A 24 19.03 -21.16 -14.51
N PRO A 25 19.50 -20.53 -15.61
CA PRO A 25 20.20 -19.27 -15.49
C PRO A 25 19.24 -18.27 -14.86
N GLN A 26 19.54 -17.77 -13.66
CA GLN A 26 18.95 -16.50 -13.22
C GLN A 26 19.22 -15.49 -14.35
N GLU A 27 18.17 -14.84 -14.85
CA GLU A 27 18.35 -13.73 -15.79
C GLU A 27 19.33 -12.75 -15.17
N VAL A 28 20.51 -12.64 -15.79
CA VAL A 28 21.49 -11.63 -15.40
C VAL A 28 20.88 -10.31 -15.88
N VAL A 29 20.29 -9.56 -14.94
CA VAL A 29 19.86 -8.18 -15.17
C VAL A 29 21.06 -7.45 -15.77
N SER A 30 20.95 -7.05 -17.04
CA SER A 30 22.03 -6.32 -17.70
C SER A 30 22.26 -5.02 -16.91
N PRO A 31 23.52 -4.58 -16.70
CA PRO A 31 23.79 -3.33 -16.00
C PRO A 31 23.15 -2.10 -16.67
N ASP A 32 22.70 -2.23 -17.91
CA ASP A 32 22.02 -1.17 -18.67
C ASP A 32 20.49 -1.14 -18.44
N THR A 33 19.93 -2.10 -17.71
CA THR A 33 18.50 -2.19 -17.42
C THR A 33 18.15 -1.61 -16.06
N ILE A 34 17.00 -0.95 -15.98
CA ILE A 34 16.46 -0.43 -14.72
C ILE A 34 15.87 -1.60 -13.93
N SER A 35 16.31 -1.73 -12.67
CA SER A 35 15.65 -2.55 -11.66
C SER A 35 15.03 -1.64 -10.61
N VAL A 36 13.90 -2.05 -10.02
CA VAL A 36 13.15 -1.24 -9.06
C VAL A 36 12.94 -2.03 -7.78
N GLU A 37 13.19 -1.38 -6.65
CA GLU A 37 12.88 -1.85 -5.31
C GLU A 37 11.84 -0.90 -4.70
N ALA A 38 10.67 -1.39 -4.31
CA ALA A 38 9.64 -0.57 -3.66
C ALA A 38 9.38 -1.04 -2.23
N SER A 39 9.12 -0.10 -1.33
CA SER A 39 8.76 -0.35 0.07
C SER A 39 7.75 0.69 0.54
N VAL A 40 7.01 0.41 1.61
CA VAL A 40 6.06 1.34 2.24
C VAL A 40 6.58 1.75 3.61
N GLY A 41 6.43 3.02 3.96
CA GLY A 41 6.75 3.55 5.28
C GLY A 41 8.24 3.48 5.64
N SER A 42 8.55 3.39 6.94
CA SER A 42 9.93 3.36 7.44
C SER A 42 10.56 1.97 7.39
N ALA A 43 10.01 1.04 6.61
CA ALA A 43 10.47 -0.35 6.55
C ALA A 43 11.98 -0.43 6.28
N THR A 44 12.76 -0.71 7.34
CA THR A 44 14.23 -0.84 7.30
C THR A 44 14.69 -2.22 6.81
N ARG A 45 13.78 -3.05 6.29
CA ARG A 45 14.05 -4.44 5.89
C ARG A 45 13.68 -4.66 4.43
N VAL A 46 14.66 -5.17 3.68
CA VAL A 46 14.63 -5.50 2.24
C VAL A 46 13.61 -6.59 1.86
N THR A 47 12.82 -7.13 2.81
CA THR A 47 11.89 -8.25 2.55
C THR A 47 10.51 -8.07 3.19
N GLY A 48 10.19 -6.88 3.69
CA GLY A 48 8.87 -6.55 4.22
C GLY A 48 8.27 -5.44 3.39
N THR A 49 7.93 -5.74 2.14
CA THR A 49 7.17 -4.81 1.31
C THR A 49 5.71 -5.01 1.68
N HIS A 50 5.02 -3.97 2.20
CA HIS A 50 3.56 -3.99 2.42
C HIS A 50 2.78 -4.03 1.07
N PHE A 51 3.30 -4.76 0.09
CA PHE A 51 2.74 -4.96 -1.25
C PHE A 51 2.53 -6.46 -1.46
N ASP A 52 1.42 -6.81 -2.07
CA ASP A 52 1.02 -8.17 -2.38
C ASP A 52 1.35 -8.54 -3.83
N GLU A 53 1.51 -9.84 -4.09
CA GLU A 53 1.74 -10.36 -5.43
C GLU A 53 0.60 -9.93 -6.38
N GLY A 54 0.94 -9.31 -7.51
CA GLY A 54 -0.03 -8.71 -8.43
C GLY A 54 -0.25 -7.21 -8.25
N ASP A 55 0.22 -6.62 -7.15
CA ASP A 55 0.17 -5.16 -6.96
C ASP A 55 0.90 -4.45 -8.11
N CYS A 56 0.36 -3.31 -8.51
CA CYS A 56 0.86 -2.56 -9.65
C CYS A 56 0.94 -1.07 -9.31
N PHE A 57 2.05 -0.42 -9.65
CA PHE A 57 2.18 1.04 -9.59
C PHE A 57 2.63 1.62 -10.93
N GLY A 58 2.38 2.91 -11.14
CA GLY A 58 2.88 3.66 -12.29
C GLY A 58 4.25 4.27 -12.02
N LEU A 59 5.25 3.93 -12.84
CA LEU A 59 6.60 4.48 -12.78
C LEU A 59 6.79 5.61 -13.79
N PHE A 60 7.24 6.75 -13.30
CA PHE A 60 7.66 7.88 -14.14
C PHE A 60 9.15 8.16 -13.91
N ALA A 61 9.80 8.71 -14.94
CA ALA A 61 11.19 9.17 -14.85
C ALA A 61 11.34 10.49 -15.61
N VAL A 62 11.93 11.50 -14.96
CA VAL A 62 12.17 12.83 -15.54
C VAL A 62 13.67 13.09 -15.57
N GLU A 63 14.22 13.28 -16.77
CA GLU A 63 15.65 13.51 -16.98
C GLU A 63 16.11 14.86 -16.44
N TYR A 64 17.33 14.87 -15.91
CA TYR A 64 18.07 16.10 -15.68
C TYR A 64 18.66 16.61 -17.00
N THR A 65 18.58 17.92 -17.20
CA THR A 65 19.29 18.62 -18.27
C THR A 65 20.78 18.74 -17.97
N GLU A 66 21.60 19.01 -18.98
CA GLU A 66 23.07 19.15 -18.84
C GLU A 66 23.48 20.23 -17.81
N ASP A 67 22.67 21.27 -17.60
CA ASP A 67 22.89 22.31 -16.59
C ASP A 67 22.43 21.91 -15.18
N GLY A 68 22.03 20.64 -14.99
CA GLY A 68 21.67 20.06 -13.70
C GLY A 68 20.26 20.42 -13.21
N ARG A 69 19.37 20.89 -14.09
CA ARG A 69 17.97 21.15 -13.76
C ARG A 69 17.12 19.93 -14.11
N VAL A 70 15.99 19.76 -13.42
CA VAL A 70 14.99 18.74 -13.78
C VAL A 70 13.67 19.45 -14.06
N ALA A 71 12.97 19.02 -15.11
CA ALA A 71 11.63 19.53 -15.40
C ALA A 71 10.62 19.03 -14.36
N GLU A 72 9.45 19.66 -14.27
CA GLU A 72 8.35 19.08 -13.49
C GLU A 72 7.80 17.84 -14.19
N LEU A 73 7.40 16.83 -13.40
CA LEU A 73 6.65 15.68 -13.89
C LEU A 73 5.46 16.13 -14.76
N GLN A 74 5.34 15.54 -15.94
CA GLN A 74 4.23 15.76 -16.87
C GLN A 74 3.39 14.48 -17.01
N PRO A 75 2.14 14.56 -17.50
CA PRO A 75 1.36 13.36 -17.83
C PRO A 75 1.98 12.53 -18.98
N SER A 76 2.72 13.18 -19.86
CA SER A 76 3.43 12.55 -20.97
C SER A 76 4.66 13.36 -21.39
N GLY A 77 5.59 12.75 -22.12
CA GLY A 77 6.79 13.41 -22.61
C GLY A 77 7.98 13.41 -21.65
N ASN A 78 7.87 12.71 -20.51
CA ASN A 78 9.01 12.38 -19.66
C ASN A 78 9.78 11.19 -20.26
N TYR A 79 10.90 10.81 -19.64
CA TYR A 79 11.72 9.66 -20.06
C TYR A 79 10.94 8.34 -19.93
N LEU A 80 10.29 8.13 -18.79
CA LEU A 80 9.28 7.09 -18.59
C LEU A 80 7.95 7.74 -18.25
N ASN A 81 6.86 7.23 -18.85
CA ASN A 81 5.52 7.79 -18.67
C ASN A 81 4.59 6.70 -18.17
N ASN A 82 4.32 6.72 -16.86
CA ASN A 82 3.38 5.82 -16.20
C ASN A 82 3.59 4.34 -16.59
N GLU A 83 4.84 3.87 -16.62
CA GLU A 83 5.10 2.47 -16.95
C GLU A 83 4.52 1.59 -15.83
N ALA A 84 3.62 0.67 -16.18
CA ALA A 84 3.04 -0.25 -15.22
C ALA A 84 4.12 -1.21 -14.70
N MET A 85 4.40 -1.15 -13.40
CA MET A 85 5.31 -2.01 -12.68
C MET A 85 4.48 -2.94 -11.79
N THR A 86 4.47 -4.23 -12.08
CA THR A 86 3.71 -5.24 -11.34
C THR A 86 4.64 -6.09 -10.48
N LEU A 87 4.26 -6.33 -9.22
CA LEU A 87 4.97 -7.25 -8.35
C LEU A 87 4.70 -8.68 -8.82
N THR A 88 5.76 -9.34 -9.32
CA THR A 88 5.68 -10.70 -9.83
C THR A 88 6.82 -11.56 -9.30
N ASN A 89 6.47 -12.63 -8.59
CA ASN A 89 7.36 -13.50 -7.82
C ASN A 89 8.32 -12.70 -6.92
N GLY A 90 7.78 -11.69 -6.22
CA GLY A 90 8.55 -10.83 -5.32
C GLY A 90 9.52 -9.85 -6.00
N THR A 91 9.41 -9.63 -7.31
CA THR A 91 10.20 -8.62 -8.04
C THR A 91 9.30 -7.70 -8.87
N TRP A 92 9.62 -6.42 -8.94
CA TRP A 92 8.86 -5.44 -9.73
C TRP A 92 9.23 -5.54 -11.22
N GLN A 93 8.25 -5.90 -12.04
CA GLN A 93 8.44 -6.13 -13.47
C GLN A 93 7.60 -5.15 -14.29
N GLY A 94 8.25 -4.48 -15.25
CA GLY A 94 7.58 -3.65 -16.24
C GLY A 94 6.98 -4.49 -17.36
N GLN A 95 6.01 -3.93 -18.10
CA GLN A 95 5.46 -4.56 -19.31
C GLN A 95 6.51 -4.80 -20.42
N ARG A 96 7.66 -4.14 -20.30
CA ARG A 96 8.83 -4.26 -21.17
C ARG A 96 10.09 -4.06 -20.34
N THR A 97 11.23 -4.48 -20.87
CA THR A 97 12.54 -4.11 -20.30
C THR A 97 12.73 -2.60 -20.38
N LEU A 98 13.03 -1.99 -19.23
CA LEU A 98 13.34 -0.57 -19.10
C LEU A 98 14.87 -0.39 -19.08
N TYR A 99 15.37 0.66 -19.72
CA TYR A 99 16.80 0.95 -19.84
C TYR A 99 17.12 2.28 -19.18
N TRP A 100 18.35 2.42 -18.69
CA TRP A 100 18.82 3.66 -18.10
C TRP A 100 18.95 4.78 -19.14
N SER A 101 18.58 6.00 -18.75
CA SER A 101 19.00 7.19 -19.47
C SER A 101 20.51 7.40 -19.31
N GLU A 102 21.10 8.16 -20.22
CA GLU A 102 22.47 8.67 -20.08
C GLU A 102 22.55 9.83 -19.06
N ALA A 103 21.43 10.50 -18.79
CA ALA A 103 21.32 11.51 -17.74
C ALA A 103 20.71 10.89 -16.46
N PRO A 104 21.05 11.38 -15.26
CA PRO A 104 20.31 11.06 -14.05
C PRO A 104 18.83 11.45 -14.19
N CYS A 105 17.95 10.75 -13.49
CA CYS A 105 16.51 11.00 -13.50
C CYS A 105 15.94 11.17 -12.08
N ASP A 106 14.91 12.01 -11.95
CA ASP A 106 13.95 11.88 -10.84
C ASP A 106 12.95 10.77 -11.19
N PHE A 107 12.80 9.78 -10.33
CA PHE A 107 11.81 8.72 -10.45
C PHE A 107 10.63 8.97 -9.51
N TYR A 108 9.42 8.72 -10.01
CA TYR A 108 8.18 8.84 -9.25
C TYR A 108 7.42 7.52 -9.31
N GLY A 109 6.90 7.07 -8.19
CA GLY A 109 5.99 5.92 -8.08
C GLY A 109 4.61 6.38 -7.64
N ILE A 110 3.56 5.93 -8.34
CA ILE A 110 2.16 6.23 -8.00
C ILE A 110 1.39 4.92 -7.88
N TYR A 111 0.89 4.62 -6.69
CA TYR A 111 0.16 3.40 -6.39
C TYR A 111 -1.29 3.70 -5.93
N PRO A 112 -2.26 2.84 -6.25
CA PRO A 112 -2.18 1.77 -7.25
C PRO A 112 -2.15 2.33 -8.67
N TYR A 113 -1.67 1.51 -9.62
CA TYR A 113 -1.59 1.85 -11.04
C TYR A 113 -2.94 2.30 -11.58
N ARG A 114 -2.91 3.38 -12.35
CA ARG A 114 -4.08 3.97 -13.01
C ARG A 114 -3.64 4.81 -14.18
N ASP A 115 -4.55 5.02 -15.12
CA ASP A 115 -4.33 6.00 -16.18
C ASP A 115 -4.37 7.43 -15.59
N LEU A 116 -3.33 8.22 -15.89
CA LEU A 116 -3.17 9.59 -15.39
C LEU A 116 -3.11 10.58 -16.56
N PRO A 117 -4.27 11.02 -17.09
CA PRO A 117 -4.31 12.05 -18.14
C PRO A 117 -3.87 13.43 -17.64
N SER A 118 -3.85 13.63 -16.31
CA SER A 118 -3.26 14.77 -15.62
C SER A 118 -2.47 14.28 -14.41
N VAL A 119 -1.45 15.04 -14.00
CA VAL A 119 -0.63 14.78 -12.80
C VAL A 119 -0.80 15.85 -11.73
N GLU A 120 -1.66 16.84 -11.96
CA GLU A 120 -1.92 17.95 -11.05
C GLU A 120 -3.43 18.24 -11.01
N ASN A 121 -3.93 18.62 -9.84
CA ASN A 121 -5.35 18.92 -9.60
C ASN A 121 -6.29 17.78 -10.04
N VAL A 122 -5.90 16.54 -9.78
CA VAL A 122 -6.68 15.35 -10.13
C VAL A 122 -7.74 15.12 -9.05
N LEU A 123 -9.02 15.05 -9.45
CA LEU A 123 -10.07 14.61 -8.54
C LEU A 123 -9.96 13.10 -8.34
N PHE A 124 -9.74 12.68 -7.10
CA PHE A 124 -9.70 11.28 -6.71
C PHE A 124 -10.82 11.00 -5.71
N GLU A 125 -11.69 10.05 -6.02
CA GLU A 125 -12.79 9.64 -5.15
C GLU A 125 -12.49 8.28 -4.55
N ILE A 126 -12.53 8.18 -3.21
CA ILE A 126 -12.42 6.91 -2.49
C ILE A 126 -13.74 6.13 -2.57
N ALA A 127 -13.67 4.81 -2.46
CA ALA A 127 -14.85 3.96 -2.44
C ALA A 127 -15.68 4.20 -1.16
N THR A 128 -17.00 4.23 -1.33
CA THR A 128 -17.97 4.28 -0.20
C THR A 128 -18.28 2.90 0.35
N ASP A 129 -18.02 1.84 -0.41
CA ASP A 129 -18.02 0.47 0.09
C ASP A 129 -16.59 -0.04 0.04
N GLN A 130 -15.90 0.02 1.18
CA GLN A 130 -14.53 -0.50 1.32
C GLN A 130 -14.52 -1.94 1.83
N SER A 131 -15.70 -2.52 2.09
CA SER A 131 -15.83 -3.93 2.47
C SER A 131 -15.76 -4.90 1.30
N THR A 132 -15.73 -4.39 0.06
CA THR A 132 -15.63 -5.22 -1.13
C THR A 132 -14.22 -5.76 -1.28
N GLU A 133 -14.10 -7.09 -1.31
CA GLU A 133 -12.85 -7.80 -1.60
C GLU A 133 -12.35 -7.54 -3.02
N SER A 134 -11.04 -7.70 -3.21
CA SER A 134 -10.43 -7.79 -4.53
C SER A 134 -11.02 -8.96 -5.32
N ALA A 135 -11.25 -8.76 -6.62
CA ALA A 135 -11.82 -9.76 -7.50
C ALA A 135 -11.17 -9.68 -8.89
N ASP A 136 -10.69 -10.84 -9.38
CA ASP A 136 -9.94 -10.94 -10.62
C ASP A 136 -8.75 -9.94 -10.64
N ASP A 137 -8.67 -9.07 -11.65
CA ASP A 137 -7.64 -8.04 -11.81
C ASP A 137 -8.05 -6.67 -11.19
N ALA A 138 -9.12 -6.63 -10.38
CA ALA A 138 -9.64 -5.41 -9.76
C ALA A 138 -9.40 -5.40 -8.26
N LEU A 139 -8.86 -4.28 -7.77
CA LEU A 139 -8.68 -4.02 -6.35
C LEU A 139 -10.02 -3.90 -5.63
N GLY A 140 -10.03 -4.37 -4.38
CA GLY A 140 -11.10 -4.14 -3.43
C GLY A 140 -11.28 -2.66 -3.11
N GLY A 141 -12.36 -2.33 -2.41
CA GLY A 141 -12.75 -0.94 -2.20
C GLY A 141 -11.79 -0.21 -1.27
N TYR A 142 -11.23 -0.92 -0.30
CA TYR A 142 -10.22 -0.42 0.63
C TYR A 142 -8.90 -0.14 -0.09
N GLU A 143 -8.36 -1.15 -0.79
CA GLU A 143 -7.09 -1.09 -1.51
C GLU A 143 -7.12 -0.08 -2.66
N ALA A 144 -8.24 -0.02 -3.40
CA ALA A 144 -8.41 0.98 -4.46
C ALA A 144 -8.43 2.42 -3.92
N SER A 145 -8.82 2.61 -2.66
CA SER A 145 -8.90 3.92 -2.00
C SER A 145 -7.57 4.36 -1.42
N ASP A 146 -6.68 3.42 -1.07
CA ASP A 146 -5.36 3.70 -0.50
C ASP A 146 -4.36 4.11 -1.58
N ILE A 147 -4.15 5.42 -1.70
CA ILE A 147 -3.17 5.96 -2.64
C ILE A 147 -1.85 6.25 -1.94
N MET A 148 -0.77 5.78 -2.57
CA MET A 148 0.59 6.01 -2.11
C MET A 148 1.43 6.67 -3.19
N TRP A 149 2.42 7.43 -2.74
CA TRP A 149 3.35 8.14 -3.62
C TRP A 149 4.79 7.99 -3.14
N ALA A 150 5.71 7.86 -4.08
CA ALA A 150 7.14 7.80 -3.84
C ALA A 150 7.89 8.70 -4.82
N LYS A 151 9.02 9.25 -4.37
CA LYS A 151 9.98 9.93 -5.23
C LYS A 151 11.41 9.63 -4.83
N SER A 152 12.25 9.36 -5.82
CA SER A 152 13.70 9.28 -5.66
C SER A 152 14.39 10.20 -6.66
N GLU A 153 15.20 11.11 -6.14
CA GLU A 153 15.77 12.19 -6.92
C GLU A 153 17.14 11.83 -7.47
N ARG A 154 17.41 12.28 -8.70
CA ARG A 154 18.74 12.28 -9.30
C ARG A 154 19.45 10.91 -9.30
N VAL A 155 18.72 9.85 -9.60
CA VAL A 155 19.23 8.47 -9.68
C VAL A 155 19.84 8.21 -11.05
N ALA A 156 21.02 7.62 -11.08
CA ALA A 156 21.75 7.24 -12.29
C ALA A 156 22.11 5.75 -12.29
N ARG A 157 22.63 5.26 -13.43
CA ARG A 157 22.98 3.85 -13.65
C ARG A 157 23.94 3.31 -12.58
N GLU A 158 24.91 4.14 -12.17
CA GLU A 158 25.92 3.79 -11.17
C GLU A 158 25.37 3.61 -9.75
N ASP A 159 24.17 4.13 -9.44
CA ASP A 159 23.52 4.00 -8.14
C ASP A 159 22.89 2.61 -7.93
N GLY A 160 22.72 1.83 -9.00
CA GLY A 160 22.11 0.51 -8.95
C GLY A 160 20.59 0.58 -9.09
N ALA A 161 19.85 -0.11 -8.22
CA ALA A 161 18.39 -0.17 -8.31
C ALA A 161 17.74 1.19 -8.00
N VAL A 162 16.63 1.49 -8.67
CA VAL A 162 15.75 2.59 -8.30
C VAL A 162 14.98 2.18 -7.04
N VAL A 163 15.34 2.77 -5.91
CA VAL A 163 14.65 2.53 -4.63
C VAL A 163 13.50 3.52 -4.49
N LEU A 164 12.27 3.06 -4.36
CA LEU A 164 11.07 3.87 -4.12
C LEU A 164 10.52 3.58 -2.72
N LYS A 165 10.40 4.64 -1.91
CA LYS A 165 9.77 4.58 -0.58
C LYS A 165 8.42 5.26 -0.67
N PHE A 166 7.37 4.44 -0.69
CA PHE A 166 6.00 4.88 -0.77
C PHE A 166 5.50 5.34 0.60
N GLU A 167 4.79 6.47 0.59
CA GLU A 167 4.08 6.99 1.73
C GLU A 167 2.58 7.07 1.42
N HIS A 168 1.73 6.69 2.38
CA HIS A 168 0.29 6.83 2.29
C HIS A 168 -0.10 8.31 2.24
N MET A 169 -0.93 8.69 1.27
CA MET A 169 -1.37 10.07 1.12
C MET A 169 -2.69 10.36 1.85
N MET A 170 -3.52 9.33 2.03
CA MET A 170 -4.80 9.42 2.75
C MET A 170 -4.62 9.23 4.26
N SER A 171 -5.72 9.20 5.02
CA SER A 171 -5.72 8.82 6.42
C SER A 171 -6.39 7.46 6.60
N ARG A 172 -5.88 6.64 7.52
CA ARG A 172 -6.50 5.37 7.90
C ARG A 172 -7.24 5.53 9.22
N LEU A 173 -8.46 5.02 9.29
CA LEU A 173 -9.21 4.84 10.54
C LEU A 173 -9.32 3.35 10.82
N VAL A 174 -8.90 2.93 12.00
CA VAL A 174 -9.14 1.58 12.55
C VAL A 174 -10.17 1.70 13.67
N VAL A 175 -11.19 0.85 13.65
CA VAL A 175 -12.20 0.74 14.70
C VAL A 175 -12.19 -0.68 15.25
N ASN A 176 -11.86 -0.82 16.53
CA ASN A 176 -11.92 -2.09 17.25
C ASN A 176 -13.21 -2.14 18.06
N ILE A 177 -13.96 -3.24 17.97
CA ILE A 177 -15.11 -3.50 18.84
C ILE A 177 -14.69 -4.47 19.95
N GLU A 178 -14.90 -4.07 21.20
CA GLU A 178 -14.48 -4.87 22.36
C GLU A 178 -15.62 -5.06 23.37
N ARG A 179 -15.56 -6.17 24.12
CA ARG A 179 -16.48 -6.44 25.22
C ARG A 179 -16.02 -5.71 26.48
N GLY A 180 -16.92 -4.90 27.04
CA GLY A 180 -16.74 -4.30 28.35
C GLY A 180 -16.94 -5.32 29.49
N PRO A 181 -16.54 -4.98 30.73
CA PRO A 181 -16.61 -5.89 31.87
C PRO A 181 -18.02 -6.40 32.20
N SER A 182 -19.05 -5.65 31.81
CA SER A 182 -20.46 -5.94 32.06
C SER A 182 -21.15 -6.62 30.87
N TYR A 183 -20.42 -6.90 29.78
CA TYR A 183 -20.97 -7.55 28.59
C TYR A 183 -21.14 -9.05 28.83
N GLU A 184 -22.36 -9.55 28.61
CA GLU A 184 -22.67 -10.98 28.73
C GLU A 184 -22.72 -11.62 27.33
N GLY A 185 -22.13 -12.81 27.18
CA GLY A 185 -22.14 -13.56 25.92
C GLY A 185 -20.99 -13.24 24.96
N GLU A 186 -21.15 -13.69 23.72
CA GLU A 186 -20.22 -13.40 22.62
C GLU A 186 -20.70 -12.21 21.80
N LEU A 187 -19.78 -11.53 21.12
CA LEU A 187 -20.15 -10.48 20.17
C LEU A 187 -20.96 -11.08 18.99
N PRO A 188 -21.91 -10.34 18.42
CA PRO A 188 -22.63 -10.80 17.23
C PRO A 188 -21.68 -11.13 16.09
N GLU A 189 -21.98 -12.17 15.29
CA GLU A 189 -21.16 -12.51 14.13
C GLU A 189 -21.25 -11.45 13.02
N GLU A 190 -22.42 -10.83 12.86
CA GLU A 190 -22.70 -9.82 11.84
C GLU A 190 -22.64 -8.42 12.45
N ILE A 191 -21.45 -7.83 12.42
CA ILE A 191 -21.19 -6.44 12.77
C ILE A 191 -20.79 -5.68 11.50
N VAL A 192 -21.47 -4.56 11.24
CA VAL A 192 -21.11 -3.64 10.17
C VAL A 192 -20.71 -2.31 10.80
N VAL A 193 -19.49 -1.86 10.52
CA VAL A 193 -19.02 -0.54 10.95
C VAL A 193 -18.93 0.38 9.73
N SER A 194 -19.38 1.61 9.89
CA SER A 194 -19.31 2.64 8.85
C SER A 194 -18.82 3.97 9.40
N VAL A 195 -18.05 4.70 8.59
CA VAL A 195 -17.65 6.08 8.85
C VAL A 195 -18.68 7.01 8.21
N TYR A 196 -19.35 7.82 9.02
CA TYR A 196 -20.38 8.76 8.59
C TYR A 196 -19.84 10.15 8.34
N ASN A 197 -20.59 10.92 7.54
CA ASN A 197 -20.39 12.36 7.36
C ASN A 197 -19.00 12.77 6.83
N THR A 198 -18.36 11.93 6.01
CA THR A 198 -17.03 12.20 5.47
C THR A 198 -17.10 12.65 4.02
N ALA A 199 -16.33 13.68 3.65
CA ALA A 199 -16.02 13.95 2.25
C ALA A 199 -15.24 12.78 1.65
N THR A 200 -15.59 12.35 0.44
CA THR A 200 -14.99 11.19 -0.24
C THR A 200 -14.13 11.56 -1.45
N THR A 201 -13.92 12.85 -1.70
CA THR A 201 -13.13 13.32 -2.85
C THR A 201 -11.95 14.17 -2.39
N ALA A 202 -10.76 13.85 -2.86
CA ALA A 202 -9.55 14.64 -2.70
C ALA A 202 -9.17 15.32 -4.04
N LEU A 203 -8.48 16.44 -3.95
CA LEU A 203 -7.75 17.06 -5.06
C LEU A 203 -6.26 16.68 -4.90
N VAL A 204 -5.74 15.88 -5.82
CA VAL A 204 -4.40 15.28 -5.73
C VAL A 204 -3.44 15.98 -6.69
N ASP A 205 -2.24 16.29 -6.20
CA ASP A 205 -1.09 16.74 -6.97
C ASP A 205 0.01 15.67 -6.90
N TRP A 206 0.11 14.89 -7.98
CA TRP A 206 1.08 13.80 -8.13
C TRP A 206 2.49 14.30 -8.42
N LYS A 207 2.66 15.56 -8.85
CA LYS A 207 4.00 16.14 -8.99
C LYS A 207 4.68 16.31 -7.63
N ARG A 208 3.88 16.62 -6.61
CA ARG A 208 4.33 16.96 -5.26
C ARG A 208 4.08 15.87 -4.22
N GLY A 209 3.32 14.83 -4.57
CA GLY A 209 2.90 13.83 -3.60
C GLY A 209 2.02 14.40 -2.50
N SER A 210 1.12 15.33 -2.87
CA SER A 210 0.26 16.04 -1.91
C SER A 210 -1.21 15.98 -2.32
N LEU A 211 -2.10 16.12 -1.34
CA LEU A 211 -3.53 16.22 -1.60
C LEU A 211 -4.22 17.14 -0.58
N GLU A 212 -5.42 17.58 -0.94
CA GLU A 212 -6.34 18.25 -0.04
C GLU A 212 -7.77 17.74 -0.24
N LYS A 213 -8.63 17.93 0.76
CA LYS A 213 -10.06 17.67 0.62
C LYS A 213 -10.63 18.55 -0.50
N TYR A 214 -11.32 17.97 -1.47
CA TYR A 214 -12.01 18.75 -2.48
C TYR A 214 -13.18 19.53 -1.84
N HIS A 215 -13.17 20.86 -1.99
CA HIS A 215 -14.08 21.74 -1.25
C HIS A 215 -15.57 21.51 -1.54
N ASN A 216 -15.91 20.98 -2.73
CA ASN A 216 -17.28 20.65 -3.12
C ASN A 216 -17.60 19.15 -2.97
N SER A 217 -16.74 18.36 -2.32
CA SER A 217 -17.02 16.94 -2.11
C SER A 217 -18.28 16.80 -1.22
N PRO A 218 -19.30 16.05 -1.68
CA PRO A 218 -20.44 15.74 -0.82
C PRO A 218 -19.98 14.84 0.33
N THR A 219 -20.64 14.95 1.48
CA THR A 219 -20.43 13.99 2.56
C THR A 219 -21.19 12.70 2.26
N LYS A 220 -20.53 11.57 2.48
CA LYS A 220 -21.08 10.22 2.31
C LYS A 220 -20.73 9.35 3.52
N THR A 221 -21.35 8.18 3.56
CA THR A 221 -21.01 7.11 4.49
C THR A 221 -20.08 6.13 3.80
N ILE A 222 -19.02 5.72 4.49
CA ILE A 222 -18.07 4.70 4.04
C ILE A 222 -18.31 3.44 4.87
N LYS A 223 -18.73 2.35 4.23
CA LYS A 223 -18.76 1.03 4.87
C LYS A 223 -17.33 0.51 4.98
N MET A 224 -16.89 0.19 6.19
CA MET A 224 -15.50 -0.16 6.50
C MET A 224 -15.17 -1.60 6.04
N HIS A 225 -13.90 -1.82 5.70
CA HIS A 225 -13.34 -3.16 5.52
C HIS A 225 -13.21 -3.87 6.87
N ARG A 226 -13.40 -5.19 6.92
CA ARG A 226 -13.22 -5.98 8.14
C ARG A 226 -11.91 -6.75 8.03
N VAL A 227 -10.95 -6.46 8.91
CA VAL A 227 -9.60 -7.03 8.86
C VAL A 227 -9.61 -8.46 9.42
N ASP A 228 -9.79 -8.57 10.73
CA ASP A 228 -9.88 -9.82 11.47
C ASP A 228 -10.73 -9.63 12.73
N GLY A 229 -11.43 -10.69 13.15
CA GLY A 229 -12.28 -10.66 14.34
C GLY A 229 -13.16 -9.40 14.36
N ASP A 230 -13.03 -8.59 15.39
CA ASP A 230 -13.87 -7.41 15.61
C ASP A 230 -13.16 -6.08 15.29
N SER A 231 -12.17 -6.11 14.38
CA SER A 231 -11.44 -4.95 13.88
C SER A 231 -11.85 -4.57 12.45
N PHE A 232 -12.04 -3.27 12.22
CA PHE A 232 -12.50 -2.69 10.98
C PHE A 232 -11.60 -1.53 10.57
N GLU A 233 -11.41 -1.32 9.27
CA GLU A 233 -10.61 -0.23 8.77
C GLU A 233 -11.23 0.50 7.57
N ALA A 234 -10.87 1.77 7.43
CA ALA A 234 -11.26 2.57 6.28
C ALA A 234 -10.21 3.61 5.92
N ILE A 235 -10.09 3.84 4.62
CA ILE A 235 -9.39 4.98 4.04
C ILE A 235 -10.32 6.18 4.04
N VAL A 236 -9.85 7.27 4.60
CA VAL A 236 -10.58 8.53 4.73
C VAL A 236 -9.77 9.65 4.13
N VAL A 237 -10.43 10.51 3.34
CA VAL A 237 -9.81 11.76 2.85
C VAL A 237 -9.43 12.62 4.06
N PRO A 238 -8.18 13.10 4.17
CA PRO A 238 -7.75 13.97 5.26
C PRO A 238 -8.67 15.19 5.43
N GLN A 239 -9.29 15.29 6.60
CA GLN A 239 -10.31 16.30 6.92
C GLN A 239 -10.52 16.40 8.44
N PHE A 240 -11.21 17.46 8.86
CA PHE A 240 -11.66 17.60 10.24
C PHE A 240 -13.18 17.36 10.32
N ILE A 241 -13.58 16.51 11.25
CA ILE A 241 -14.97 16.22 11.60
C ILE A 241 -15.22 16.75 13.01
N GLU A 242 -16.29 17.53 13.17
CA GLU A 242 -16.70 18.09 14.45
C GLU A 242 -17.57 17.08 15.24
N ARG A 243 -17.43 17.10 16.56
CA ARG A 243 -18.16 16.20 17.48
C ARG A 243 -19.69 16.34 17.39
N SER A 244 -20.21 17.46 16.89
CA SER A 244 -21.65 17.70 16.71
C SER A 244 -22.29 16.86 15.60
N THR A 245 -21.50 16.02 14.92
CA THR A 245 -21.96 15.11 13.89
C THR A 245 -21.53 13.68 14.22
N PRO A 246 -22.42 12.67 14.10
CA PRO A 246 -22.01 11.28 14.22
C PRO A 246 -20.90 10.93 13.24
N LEU A 247 -19.83 10.31 13.74
CA LEU A 247 -18.69 9.87 12.95
C LEU A 247 -18.71 8.37 12.67
N ILE A 248 -19.15 7.55 13.63
CA ILE A 248 -19.14 6.09 13.49
C ILE A 248 -20.56 5.58 13.64
N GLU A 249 -20.96 4.69 12.75
CA GLU A 249 -22.13 3.84 12.91
C GLU A 249 -21.68 2.41 13.10
N VAL A 250 -22.12 1.79 14.19
CA VAL A 250 -21.98 0.35 14.42
C VAL A 250 -23.35 -0.27 14.29
N THR A 251 -23.54 -1.18 13.33
CA THR A 251 -24.80 -1.92 13.15
C THR A 251 -24.61 -3.36 13.60
N MET A 252 -25.44 -3.80 14.55
CA MET A 252 -25.43 -5.15 15.11
C MET A 252 -26.86 -5.65 15.22
N GLU A 253 -27.14 -6.85 14.72
CA GLU A 253 -28.48 -7.48 14.76
C GLU A 253 -29.62 -6.57 14.24
N GLY A 254 -29.30 -5.70 13.27
CA GLY A 254 -30.25 -4.75 12.68
C GLY A 254 -30.48 -3.47 13.48
N ILE A 255 -29.77 -3.26 14.59
CA ILE A 255 -29.80 -2.01 15.36
C ILE A 255 -28.54 -1.19 15.04
N ALA A 256 -28.74 0.08 14.68
CA ALA A 256 -27.67 1.03 14.39
C ALA A 256 -27.37 1.91 15.61
N TYR A 257 -26.10 1.98 16.00
CA TYR A 257 -25.58 2.82 17.08
C TYR A 257 -24.71 3.92 16.48
N LEU A 258 -25.13 5.17 16.65
CA LEU A 258 -24.41 6.34 16.16
C LEU A 258 -23.53 6.93 17.26
N LEU A 259 -22.25 7.10 16.97
CA LEU A 259 -21.23 7.57 17.89
C LEU A 259 -20.70 8.93 17.45
N GLU A 260 -20.75 9.88 18.38
CA GLU A 260 -20.29 11.26 18.19
C GLU A 260 -18.90 11.44 18.80
N THR A 261 -17.91 11.73 17.94
CA THR A 261 -16.57 12.15 18.33
C THR A 261 -16.04 13.13 17.29
N ASP A 262 -15.22 14.09 17.71
CA ASP A 262 -14.42 14.86 16.76
C ASP A 262 -13.20 14.06 16.30
N MET A 263 -12.75 14.33 15.08
CA MET A 263 -11.55 13.71 14.53
C MET A 263 -10.86 14.63 13.53
N SER A 264 -9.54 14.72 13.64
CA SER A 264 -8.69 15.40 12.65
C SER A 264 -7.91 14.34 11.88
N PHE A 265 -8.49 13.83 10.79
CA PHE A 265 -7.82 12.93 9.86
C PHE A 265 -6.69 13.65 9.14
N ARG A 266 -5.48 13.08 9.20
CA ARG A 266 -4.26 13.69 8.65
C ARG A 266 -3.63 12.78 7.59
N PRO A 267 -3.01 13.35 6.55
CA PRO A 267 -2.29 12.55 5.55
C PRO A 267 -1.24 11.64 6.20
N GLY A 268 -1.17 10.39 5.77
CA GLY A 268 -0.20 9.39 6.24
C GLY A 268 -0.32 9.02 7.72
N LYS A 269 -1.48 9.27 8.34
CA LYS A 269 -1.75 8.92 9.74
C LYS A 269 -2.81 7.86 9.86
N GLN A 270 -2.58 6.96 10.81
CA GLN A 270 -3.57 6.03 11.32
C GLN A 270 -4.19 6.60 12.59
N HIS A 271 -5.51 6.52 12.66
CA HIS A 271 -6.31 6.82 13.84
C HIS A 271 -6.95 5.52 14.30
N THR A 272 -6.80 5.18 15.58
CA THR A 272 -7.43 3.99 16.16
C THR A 272 -8.51 4.42 17.13
N ILE A 273 -9.71 3.85 16.99
CA ILE A 273 -10.83 4.02 17.92
C ILE A 273 -11.20 2.66 18.48
N THR A 274 -11.23 2.53 19.80
CA THR A 274 -11.84 1.36 20.44
C THR A 274 -13.25 1.70 20.90
N VAL A 275 -14.23 0.88 20.48
CA VAL A 275 -15.63 0.93 20.87
C VAL A 275 -15.90 -0.21 21.85
N THR A 276 -16.06 0.13 23.14
CA THR A 276 -16.35 -0.87 24.17
C THR A 276 -17.86 -1.01 24.38
N LEU A 277 -18.41 -2.20 24.13
CA LEU A 277 -19.82 -2.52 24.44
C LEU A 277 -19.93 -2.98 25.90
N ASN A 278 -20.56 -2.21 26.78
CA ASN A 278 -20.70 -2.58 28.19
C ASN A 278 -21.95 -3.42 28.49
N THR A 279 -22.89 -3.53 27.56
CA THR A 279 -24.12 -4.30 27.72
C THR A 279 -24.46 -4.96 26.39
N SER A 280 -25.08 -6.13 26.46
CA SER A 280 -25.44 -6.92 25.29
C SER A 280 -26.59 -6.28 24.48
N PRO A 281 -26.67 -6.49 23.16
CA PRO A 281 -27.68 -5.85 22.30
C PRO A 281 -29.14 -6.18 22.64
N ASP A 282 -29.38 -7.25 23.39
CA ASP A 282 -30.69 -7.63 23.92
C ASP A 282 -31.14 -6.78 25.13
N GLN A 283 -30.27 -5.90 25.64
CA GLN A 283 -30.60 -4.94 26.71
C GLN A 283 -31.06 -3.58 26.15
N GLU A 284 -31.94 -2.91 26.88
CA GLU A 284 -32.56 -1.63 26.46
C GLU A 284 -31.56 -0.46 26.27
N LYS A 285 -30.33 -0.58 26.78
CA LYS A 285 -29.29 0.45 26.65
C LYS A 285 -27.92 -0.19 26.45
N ILE A 286 -27.24 0.16 25.35
CA ILE A 286 -25.81 -0.07 25.17
C ILE A 286 -25.03 1.14 25.69
N GLU A 287 -24.05 0.91 26.56
CA GLU A 287 -23.07 1.94 26.97
C GLU A 287 -21.77 1.75 26.19
N ILE A 288 -21.32 2.80 25.51
CA ILE A 288 -20.17 2.80 24.59
C ILE A 288 -19.12 3.81 25.07
N ASN A 289 -17.86 3.35 25.17
CA ASN A 289 -16.69 4.21 25.40
C ASN A 289 -15.85 4.29 24.12
N ILE A 290 -15.17 5.43 23.93
CA ILE A 290 -14.32 5.73 22.78
C ILE A 290 -12.95 6.18 23.31
N ASP A 291 -11.91 5.42 23.00
CA ASP A 291 -10.51 5.80 23.22
C ASP A 291 -9.80 5.94 21.87
N GLY A 292 -9.00 7.00 21.73
CA GLY A 292 -8.39 7.40 20.45
C GLY A 292 -6.86 7.49 20.51
N GLU A 293 -6.19 6.87 19.55
CA GLU A 293 -4.73 6.98 19.35
C GLU A 293 -4.41 7.45 17.92
N ILE A 294 -3.25 8.09 17.74
CA ILE A 294 -2.79 8.59 16.44
C ILE A 294 -1.33 8.21 16.26
N ASP A 295 -1.06 7.47 15.20
CA ASP A 295 0.27 6.99 14.83
C ASP A 295 0.63 7.32 13.38
N ASN A 296 1.90 7.14 13.02
CA ASN A 296 2.28 7.05 11.62
C ASN A 296 1.61 5.82 11.00
N TRP A 297 1.17 5.97 9.76
CA TRP A 297 0.80 4.80 8.98
C TRP A 297 2.06 4.20 8.36
N GLU A 298 2.45 3.04 8.88
CA GLU A 298 3.60 2.25 8.41
C GLU A 298 3.18 1.16 7.42
#